data_AF-A0A509LJW3-F1
#
_entry.id   AF-A0A509LJW3-F1
#
_cell.length_a   1.000
_cell.length_b   1.000
_cell.length_c   1.000
_cell.angle_alpha   90.00
_cell.angle_beta   90.00
_cell.angle_gamma   90.00
#
_symmetry.space_group_name_H-M   'P 1'
#
loop_
_entity.id
_entity.type
_entity.pdbx_description
1 polymer ?
#
loop_
_entity_poly.entity_id
_entity_poly.type
_entity_poly.pdbx_seq_one_letter_code
_entity_poly.pdbx_strand_id
1 'polypeptide(L)'
;MNSQMHQKRRNYFINKEFQGRYIFNYFLLVAIGSLLFAGVFGFFSSNTLSIAYDNYHLQLGVTPDILFKKILSTQWLILVFGGGLVIIVTLLLTHRIAGPFYRFEKAFDEMVGGDISKKIILRQKDEGKDLAQKINAFNFILSDKLSLIETFNSNSEISAHQLKKLLKDSGMDISKAEPLFNQILEGQKNISTLINDYTFPRETL
;
A
#
# COMPACT_ATOMS: atom_id res chain seq x y z
N MET A 1 4.73 -40.44 0.08
CA MET A 1 3.85 -39.27 -0.03
C MET A 1 4.07 -38.39 1.19
N ASN A 2 4.88 -37.32 1.07
CA ASN A 2 5.14 -36.40 2.17
C ASN A 2 4.27 -35.15 2.03
N SER A 3 3.22 -35.08 2.82
CA SER A 3 2.31 -33.95 2.92
C SER A 3 3.00 -32.80 3.65
N GLN A 4 3.58 -31.85 2.92
CA GLN A 4 4.09 -30.62 3.53
C GLN A 4 2.92 -29.79 4.07
N MET A 5 2.84 -29.68 5.40
CA MET A 5 1.90 -28.76 6.06
C MET A 5 2.24 -27.32 5.66
N HIS A 6 1.43 -26.74 4.79
CA HIS A 6 1.43 -25.30 4.54
C HIS A 6 1.00 -24.57 5.82
N GLN A 7 1.98 -24.08 6.59
CA GLN A 7 1.73 -23.11 7.64
C GLN A 7 1.23 -21.81 7.00
N LYS A 8 -0.09 -21.64 6.94
CA LYS A 8 -0.73 -20.34 6.65
C LYS A 8 -0.35 -19.37 7.75
N ARG A 9 0.65 -18.51 7.51
CA ARG A 9 1.00 -17.39 8.40
C ARG A 9 -0.20 -16.45 8.52
N ARG A 10 -1.04 -16.66 9.53
CA ARG A 10 -2.19 -15.81 9.87
C ARG A 10 -1.75 -14.74 10.86
N ASN A 11 -1.01 -13.73 10.38
CA ASN A 11 -0.72 -12.55 11.19
C ASN A 11 -1.71 -11.45 10.80
N TYR A 12 -2.78 -11.28 11.58
CA TYR A 12 -3.83 -10.28 11.31
C TYR A 12 -3.36 -8.85 11.61
N PHE A 13 -2.39 -8.70 12.53
CA PHE A 13 -1.79 -7.45 12.93
C PHE A 13 -0.51 -7.19 12.12
N ILE A 14 -0.64 -6.51 10.98
CA ILE A 14 0.50 -6.09 10.15
C ILE A 14 1.02 -4.72 10.61
N ASN A 15 0.12 -3.82 11.00
CA ASN A 15 0.45 -2.51 11.58
C ASN A 15 -0.49 -2.23 12.76
N LYS A 16 -0.03 -2.55 13.98
CA LYS A 16 -0.82 -2.47 15.23
C LYS A 16 -1.20 -1.03 15.59
N GLU A 17 -0.33 -0.08 15.28
CA GLU A 17 -0.56 1.34 15.56
C GLU A 17 -1.65 1.91 14.65
N PHE A 18 -1.56 1.61 13.34
CA PHE A 18 -2.58 2.01 12.38
C PHE A 18 -3.93 1.36 12.74
N GLN A 19 -3.99 0.03 12.89
CA GLN A 19 -5.22 -0.68 13.23
C GLN A 19 -5.84 -0.19 14.54
N GLY A 20 -5.04 -0.03 15.60
CA GLY A 20 -5.50 0.44 16.91
C GLY A 20 -6.10 1.84 16.86
N ARG A 21 -5.45 2.78 16.14
CA ARG A 21 -5.96 4.16 16.00
C ARG A 21 -7.33 4.20 15.33
N TYR A 22 -7.53 3.46 14.25
CA TYR A 22 -8.83 3.42 13.57
C TYR A 22 -9.89 2.71 14.40
N ILE A 23 -9.57 1.57 15.00
CA ILE A 23 -10.51 0.84 15.88
C ILE A 23 -10.97 1.75 17.02
N PHE A 24 -10.04 2.44 17.68
CA PHE A 24 -10.36 3.37 18.77
C PHE A 24 -11.25 4.53 18.29
N ASN A 25 -10.89 5.18 17.17
CA ASN A 25 -11.66 6.30 16.64
C ASN A 25 -13.09 5.90 16.24
N TYR A 26 -13.27 4.74 15.58
CA TYR A 26 -14.60 4.27 15.20
C TYR A 26 -15.42 3.77 16.38
N PHE A 27 -14.77 3.14 17.37
CA PHE A 27 -15.43 2.77 18.62
C PHE A 27 -15.93 4.02 19.36
N LEU A 28 -15.08 5.05 19.46
CA LEU A 28 -15.46 6.33 20.07
C LEU A 28 -16.61 7.00 19.31
N LEU A 29 -16.60 6.94 17.97
CA LEU A 29 -17.69 7.44 17.14
C LEU A 29 -19.02 6.74 17.47
N VAL A 30 -19.02 5.41 17.63
CA VAL A 30 -20.22 4.67 18.04
C VAL A 30 -20.64 5.01 19.47
N ALA A 31 -19.69 5.15 20.40
CA ALA A 31 -20.00 5.54 21.76
C ALA A 31 -20.66 6.93 21.82
N ILE A 32 -20.07 7.93 21.17
CA ILE A 32 -20.62 9.29 21.09
C ILE A 32 -21.96 9.29 20.35
N GLY A 33 -22.05 8.61 19.20
CA GLY A 33 -23.28 8.53 18.42
C GLY A 33 -24.43 7.89 19.21
N SER A 34 -24.13 6.89 20.02
CA SER A 34 -25.11 6.23 20.88
C SER A 34 -25.61 7.16 21.99
N LEU A 35 -24.73 8.00 22.58
CA LEU A 35 -25.10 8.99 23.59
C LEU A 35 -25.93 10.12 22.98
N LEU A 36 -25.52 10.60 21.79
CA LEU A 36 -26.27 11.60 21.04
C LEU A 36 -27.67 11.08 20.69
N PHE A 37 -27.78 9.83 20.25
CA PHE A 37 -29.08 9.21 19.97
C PHE A 37 -29.97 9.19 21.22
N ALA A 38 -29.44 8.80 22.38
CA ALA A 38 -30.19 8.82 23.63
C ALA A 38 -30.67 10.24 24.01
N GLY A 39 -29.82 11.26 23.81
CA GLY A 39 -30.18 12.67 24.04
C GLY A 39 -31.27 13.17 23.09
N VAL A 40 -31.13 12.90 21.78
CA VAL A 40 -32.12 13.27 20.75
C VAL A 40 -33.44 12.55 21.01
N PHE A 41 -33.40 11.25 21.29
CA PHE A 41 -34.59 10.47 21.65
C PHE A 41 -35.28 11.07 22.88
N GLY A 42 -34.52 11.39 23.93
CA GLY A 42 -35.06 12.06 25.13
C GLY A 42 -35.73 13.39 24.82
N PHE A 43 -35.14 14.22 23.95
CA PHE A 43 -35.72 15.49 23.53
C PHE A 43 -37.02 15.30 22.75
N PHE A 44 -37.04 14.45 21.72
CA PHE A 44 -38.27 14.22 20.93
C PHE A 44 -39.38 13.54 21.74
N SER A 45 -39.01 12.74 22.74
CA SER A 45 -39.96 12.02 23.58
C SER A 45 -40.49 12.88 24.75
N SER A 46 -39.97 14.09 24.99
CA SER A 46 -40.32 14.92 26.15
C SER A 46 -41.80 15.28 26.24
N ASN A 47 -42.49 15.39 25.10
CA ASN A 47 -43.92 15.75 25.05
C ASN A 47 -44.83 14.51 24.99
N THR A 48 -44.29 13.32 25.23
CA THR A 48 -45.07 12.08 25.26
C THR A 48 -45.25 11.61 26.71
N LEU A 49 -46.45 11.14 27.03
CA LEU A 49 -46.76 10.54 28.33
C LEU A 49 -46.57 9.03 28.23
N SER A 50 -45.84 8.44 29.17
CA SER A 50 -45.65 7.00 29.25
C SER A 50 -46.26 6.42 30.52
N ILE A 51 -46.86 5.24 30.36
CA ILE A 51 -47.32 4.41 31.46
C ILE A 51 -46.36 3.22 31.55
N ALA A 52 -45.64 3.10 32.66
CA ALA A 52 -44.75 1.98 32.90
C ALA A 52 -45.11 1.28 34.22
N TYR A 53 -45.05 -0.04 34.20
CA TYR A 53 -45.13 -0.86 35.41
C TYR A 53 -43.71 -1.25 35.82
N ASP A 54 -43.30 -0.87 37.02
CA ASP A 54 -42.00 -1.26 37.59
C ASP A 54 -42.23 -1.87 38.98
N ASN A 55 -41.86 -3.15 39.15
CA ASN A 55 -42.11 -3.92 40.38
C ASN A 55 -43.55 -3.75 40.93
N TYR A 56 -44.56 -3.87 40.06
CA TYR A 56 -46.00 -3.72 40.38
C TYR A 56 -46.45 -2.31 40.77
N HIS A 57 -45.56 -1.32 40.78
CA HIS A 57 -45.92 0.09 40.93
C HIS A 57 -46.17 0.73 39.56
N LEU A 58 -47.33 1.38 39.43
CA LEU A 58 -47.69 2.17 38.28
C LEU A 58 -46.90 3.49 38.31
N GLN A 59 -46.10 3.74 37.28
CA GLN A 59 -45.40 5.00 37.07
C GLN A 59 -46.07 5.75 35.91
N LEU A 60 -46.57 6.95 36.21
CA LEU A 60 -47.17 7.88 35.27
C LEU A 60 -46.31 9.13 35.22
N GLY A 61 -45.88 9.51 34.02
CA GLY A 61 -44.94 10.61 33.85
C GLY A 61 -44.54 10.79 32.40
N VAL A 62 -43.75 11.83 32.15
CA VAL A 62 -43.18 12.06 30.82
C VAL A 62 -42.21 10.93 30.47
N THR A 63 -42.24 10.50 29.22
CA THR A 63 -41.48 9.34 28.74
C THR A 63 -39.98 9.40 29.03
N PRO A 64 -39.29 10.57 28.92
CA PRO A 64 -37.87 10.62 29.27
C PRO A 64 -37.62 10.34 30.76
N ASP A 65 -38.43 10.86 31.68
CA ASP A 65 -38.18 10.64 33.11
C ASP A 65 -38.27 9.16 33.51
N ILE A 66 -39.18 8.43 32.85
CA ILE A 66 -39.40 6.99 33.09
C ILE A 66 -38.35 6.13 32.35
N LEU A 67 -38.05 6.45 31.09
CA LEU A 67 -37.25 5.58 30.22
C LEU A 67 -35.79 5.98 30.10
N PHE A 68 -35.40 7.23 30.35
CA PHE A 68 -34.05 7.71 30.09
C PHE A 68 -33.01 6.98 30.95
N LYS A 69 -33.29 6.74 32.23
CA LYS A 69 -32.43 5.91 33.10
C LYS A 69 -32.32 4.47 32.60
N LYS A 70 -33.42 3.89 32.10
CA LYS A 70 -33.44 2.52 31.54
C LYS A 70 -32.65 2.44 30.22
N ILE A 71 -32.77 3.44 29.36
CA ILE A 71 -32.02 3.57 28.10
C ILE A 71 -30.53 3.70 28.39
N LEU A 72 -30.13 4.59 29.28
CA LEU A 72 -28.73 4.73 29.70
C LEU A 72 -28.19 3.44 30.33
N SER A 73 -29.00 2.75 31.15
CA SER A 73 -28.63 1.45 31.73
C SER A 73 -28.52 0.32 30.69
N THR A 74 -29.11 0.49 29.50
CA THR A 74 -29.05 -0.48 28.39
C THR A 74 -27.89 -0.17 27.43
N GLN A 75 -27.24 0.99 27.57
CA GLN A 75 -26.21 1.47 26.65
C GLN A 75 -24.99 0.56 26.53
N TRP A 76 -24.64 -0.15 27.61
CA TRP A 76 -23.53 -1.09 27.59
C TRP A 76 -23.75 -2.22 26.57
N LEU A 77 -25.00 -2.61 26.28
CA LEU A 77 -25.30 -3.61 25.25
C LEU A 77 -24.95 -3.07 23.86
N ILE A 78 -25.26 -1.81 23.56
CA ILE A 78 -24.88 -1.17 22.30
C ILE A 78 -23.36 -1.08 22.18
N LEU A 79 -22.65 -0.75 23.26
CA LEU A 79 -21.20 -0.70 23.26
C LEU A 79 -20.55 -2.08 23.06
N VAL A 80 -21.08 -3.13 23.71
CA VAL A 80 -20.54 -4.49 23.58
C VAL A 80 -20.83 -5.06 22.19
N PHE A 81 -22.10 -5.05 21.74
CA PHE A 81 -22.48 -5.65 20.47
C PHE A 81 -22.11 -4.76 19.28
N GLY A 82 -22.46 -3.47 19.34
CA GLY A 82 -22.14 -2.50 18.30
C GLY A 82 -20.65 -2.22 18.22
N GLY A 83 -19.99 -1.99 19.35
CA GLY A 83 -18.53 -1.82 19.40
C GLY A 83 -17.78 -3.08 18.97
N GLY A 84 -18.24 -4.27 19.39
CA GLY A 84 -17.69 -5.55 18.92
C GLY A 84 -17.78 -5.70 17.40
N LEU A 85 -18.93 -5.37 16.80
CA LEU A 85 -19.12 -5.39 15.35
C LEU A 85 -18.20 -4.40 14.64
N VAL A 86 -18.06 -3.17 15.17
CA VAL A 86 -17.12 -2.18 14.63
C VAL A 86 -15.69 -2.70 14.65
N ILE A 87 -15.23 -3.27 15.76
CA ILE A 87 -13.88 -3.83 15.88
C ILE A 87 -13.67 -4.88 14.79
N ILE A 88 -14.62 -5.80 14.60
CA ILE A 88 -14.52 -6.85 13.58
C ILE A 88 -14.45 -6.23 12.17
N VAL A 89 -15.36 -5.32 11.84
CA VAL A 89 -15.42 -4.68 10.51
C VAL A 89 -14.16 -3.87 10.23
N THR A 90 -13.71 -3.06 11.18
CA THR A 90 -12.48 -2.25 11.03
C THR A 90 -11.26 -3.15 10.87
N LEU A 91 -11.13 -4.23 11.66
CA LEU A 91 -10.03 -5.18 11.49
C LEU A 91 -10.00 -5.80 10.09
N LEU A 92 -11.16 -6.22 9.57
CA LEU A 92 -11.26 -6.78 8.23
C LEU A 92 -10.89 -5.76 7.15
N LEU A 93 -11.40 -4.53 7.26
CA LEU A 93 -11.13 -3.47 6.28
C LEU A 93 -9.66 -3.05 6.31
N THR A 94 -9.12 -2.82 7.50
CA THR A 94 -7.73 -2.39 7.66
C THR A 94 -6.76 -3.49 7.25
N HIS A 95 -7.08 -4.78 7.42
CA HIS A 95 -6.20 -5.85 6.94
C HIS A 95 -6.08 -5.87 5.41
N ARG A 96 -7.16 -5.54 4.68
CA ARG A 96 -7.17 -5.44 3.21
C ARG A 96 -6.33 -4.26 2.67
N ILE A 97 -5.95 -3.32 3.54
CA ILE A 97 -5.17 -2.11 3.21
C ILE A 97 -3.74 -2.24 3.74
N ALA A 98 -3.56 -2.60 5.01
CA ALA A 98 -2.25 -2.67 5.64
C ALA A 98 -1.30 -3.68 4.98
N GLY A 99 -1.83 -4.82 4.51
CA GLY A 99 -1.05 -5.81 3.77
C GLY A 99 -0.45 -5.27 2.47
N PRO A 100 -1.27 -4.66 1.59
CA PRO A 100 -0.78 -3.95 0.40
C PRO A 100 0.23 -2.85 0.68
N PHE A 101 0.01 -2.01 1.69
CA PHE A 101 0.94 -0.93 2.03
C PHE A 101 2.33 -1.46 2.39
N TYR A 102 2.42 -2.53 3.19
CA TYR A 102 3.69 -3.18 3.49
C TYR A 102 4.37 -3.73 2.22
N ARG A 103 3.59 -4.26 1.26
CA ARG A 103 4.13 -4.72 -0.02
C ARG A 103 4.62 -3.58 -0.90
N PHE A 104 3.94 -2.43 -0.88
CA PHE A 104 4.38 -1.23 -1.58
C PHE A 104 5.68 -0.69 -1.01
N GLU A 105 5.77 -0.55 0.32
CA GLU A 105 6.98 -0.11 1.02
C GLU A 105 8.18 -0.97 0.63
N LYS A 106 8.04 -2.30 0.74
CA LYS A 106 9.10 -3.22 0.32
C LYS A 106 9.48 -3.08 -1.16
N ALA A 107 8.50 -2.90 -2.05
CA ALA A 107 8.77 -2.71 -3.46
C ALA A 107 9.50 -1.39 -3.73
N PHE A 108 9.15 -0.33 -3.01
CA PHE A 108 9.85 0.96 -3.11
C PHE A 108 11.26 0.88 -2.56
N ASP A 109 11.51 0.15 -1.46
CA ASP A 109 12.85 -0.09 -0.95
C ASP A 109 13.73 -0.81 -2.00
N GLU A 110 13.16 -1.81 -2.68
CA GLU A 110 13.83 -2.52 -3.78
C GLU A 110 14.11 -1.58 -4.96
N MET A 111 13.14 -0.75 -5.35
CA MET A 111 13.29 0.23 -6.45
C MET A 111 14.32 1.32 -6.12
N VAL A 112 14.36 1.81 -4.88
CA VAL A 112 15.37 2.76 -4.40
C VAL A 112 16.76 2.13 -4.42
N GLY A 113 16.86 0.82 -4.15
CA GLY A 113 18.07 0.03 -4.32
C GLY A 113 18.43 -0.30 -5.78
N GLY A 114 17.67 0.20 -6.76
CA GLY A 114 17.90 -0.03 -8.19
C GLY A 114 17.24 -1.29 -8.75
N ASP A 115 16.60 -2.14 -7.93
CA ASP A 115 15.91 -3.34 -8.38
C ASP A 115 14.47 -3.04 -8.81
N ILE A 116 14.30 -2.87 -10.12
CA ILE A 116 13.00 -2.64 -10.75
C ILE A 116 12.45 -3.92 -11.43
N SER A 117 13.12 -5.06 -11.27
CA SER A 117 12.75 -6.32 -11.92
C SER A 117 11.50 -6.98 -11.32
N LYS A 118 11.17 -6.64 -10.07
CA LYS A 118 10.09 -7.27 -9.32
C LYS A 118 8.74 -6.64 -9.64
N LYS A 119 7.72 -7.50 -9.69
CA LYS A 119 6.32 -7.11 -9.88
C LYS A 119 5.59 -7.11 -8.55
N ILE A 120 4.84 -6.05 -8.30
CA ILE A 120 3.93 -5.92 -7.16
C ILE A 120 2.65 -6.70 -7.47
N ILE A 121 2.42 -7.78 -6.71
CA ILE A 121 1.22 -8.61 -6.80
C ILE A 121 0.48 -8.59 -5.46
N LEU A 122 -0.75 -8.09 -5.49
CA LEU A 122 -1.66 -8.01 -4.34
C LEU A 122 -2.68 -9.15 -4.35
N ARG A 123 -3.26 -9.49 -3.20
CA ARG A 123 -4.25 -10.57 -3.12
C ARG A 123 -5.57 -10.17 -3.77
N GLN A 124 -6.41 -11.14 -4.07
CA GLN A 124 -7.68 -10.91 -4.77
C GLN A 124 -8.61 -9.91 -4.06
N LYS A 125 -8.62 -9.87 -2.72
CA LYS A 125 -9.48 -8.95 -1.95
C LYS A 125 -8.75 -7.69 -1.51
N ASP A 126 -7.47 -7.55 -1.81
CA ASP A 126 -6.70 -6.40 -1.36
C ASP A 126 -7.02 -5.15 -2.19
N GLU A 127 -6.96 -3.99 -1.53
CA GLU A 127 -7.12 -2.68 -2.19
C GLU A 127 -5.80 -2.23 -2.84
N GLY A 128 -5.87 -1.28 -3.77
CA GLY A 128 -4.69 -0.67 -4.40
C GLY A 128 -4.12 -1.42 -5.62
N LYS A 129 -4.86 -2.37 -6.20
CA LYS A 129 -4.41 -3.12 -7.39
C LYS A 129 -4.13 -2.24 -8.61
N ASP A 130 -4.94 -1.20 -8.83
CA ASP A 130 -4.70 -0.24 -9.92
C ASP A 130 -3.36 0.47 -9.75
N LEU A 131 -3.02 0.88 -8.52
CA LEU A 131 -1.72 1.45 -8.21
C LEU A 131 -0.58 0.44 -8.44
N ALA A 132 -0.76 -0.81 -8.01
CA ALA A 132 0.22 -1.87 -8.27
C ALA A 132 0.44 -2.10 -9.77
N GLN A 133 -0.63 -2.08 -10.58
CA GLN A 133 -0.53 -2.19 -12.03
C GLN A 133 0.23 -1.01 -12.65
N LYS A 134 -0.07 0.23 -12.21
CA LYS A 134 0.63 1.44 -12.69
C LYS A 134 2.12 1.42 -12.33
N ILE A 135 2.49 1.01 -11.13
CA ILE A 135 3.90 0.86 -10.73
C ILE A 135 4.58 -0.23 -11.54
N ASN A 136 3.94 -1.39 -11.73
CA ASN A 136 4.48 -2.46 -12.57
C ASN A 136 4.69 -2.01 -14.03
N ALA A 137 3.75 -1.24 -14.58
CA ALA A 137 3.86 -0.68 -15.93
C ALA A 137 5.01 0.34 -16.00
N PHE A 138 5.17 1.18 -14.99
CA PHE A 138 6.30 2.10 -14.88
C PHE A 138 7.64 1.35 -14.87
N ASN A 139 7.79 0.34 -14.02
CA ASN A 139 9.02 -0.46 -13.94
C ASN A 139 9.34 -1.16 -15.27
N PHE A 140 8.31 -1.67 -15.95
CA PHE A 140 8.45 -2.28 -17.28
C PHE A 140 8.96 -1.27 -18.32
N ILE A 141 8.32 -0.10 -18.43
CA ILE A 141 8.72 0.95 -19.39
C ILE A 141 10.13 1.46 -19.09
N LEU A 142 10.49 1.59 -17.81
CA LEU A 142 11.83 2.01 -17.43
C LEU A 142 12.87 0.93 -17.80
N SER A 143 12.57 -0.34 -17.56
CA SER A 143 13.44 -1.47 -17.93
C SER A 143 13.67 -1.54 -19.44
N ASP A 144 12.61 -1.34 -20.23
CA ASP A 144 12.68 -1.28 -21.70
C ASP A 144 13.60 -0.14 -22.17
N LYS A 145 13.41 1.06 -21.61
CA LYS A 145 14.27 2.21 -21.92
C LYS A 145 15.73 1.99 -21.53
N LEU A 146 16.01 1.38 -20.38
CA LEU A 146 17.37 1.06 -19.96
C LEU A 146 18.03 0.06 -20.92
N SER A 147 17.28 -0.96 -21.36
CA SER A 147 17.75 -1.96 -22.34
C SER A 147 18.08 -1.32 -23.70
N LEU A 148 17.26 -0.35 -24.14
CA LEU A 148 17.53 0.41 -25.36
C LEU A 148 18.80 1.26 -25.24
N ILE A 149 19.01 1.92 -24.09
CA ILE A 149 20.24 2.70 -23.85
C ILE A 149 21.45 1.76 -23.82
N GLU A 150 21.37 0.60 -23.18
CA GLU A 150 22.44 -0.41 -23.15
C GLU A 150 22.80 -0.87 -24.57
N THR A 151 21.80 -1.11 -25.42
CA THR A 151 21.98 -1.49 -26.83
C THR A 151 22.65 -0.38 -27.63
N PHE A 152 22.18 0.87 -27.53
CA PHE A 152 22.80 2.01 -28.24
C PHE A 152 24.22 2.30 -27.76
N ASN A 153 24.48 2.15 -26.47
CA ASN A 153 25.80 2.31 -25.89
C ASN A 153 26.77 1.25 -26.45
N SER A 154 26.35 -0.02 -26.47
CA SER A 154 27.13 -1.14 -27.02
C SER A 154 27.41 -0.96 -28.52
N ASN A 155 26.41 -0.56 -29.30
CA ASN A 155 26.58 -0.30 -30.74
C ASN A 155 27.55 0.85 -31.02
N SER A 156 27.51 1.89 -30.17
CA SER A 156 28.43 3.02 -30.27
C SER A 156 29.85 2.61 -29.90
N GLU A 157 30.05 1.70 -28.95
CA GLU A 157 31.37 1.16 -28.56
C GLU A 157 31.98 0.34 -29.71
N ILE A 158 31.18 -0.55 -30.29
CA ILE A 158 31.56 -1.35 -31.47
C ILE A 158 31.94 -0.42 -32.63
N SER A 159 31.12 0.59 -32.92
CA SER A 159 31.37 1.55 -34.01
C SER A 159 32.65 2.35 -33.80
N ALA A 160 32.93 2.81 -32.57
CA ALA A 160 34.16 3.51 -32.22
C ALA A 160 35.40 2.62 -32.42
N HIS A 161 35.33 1.36 -32.00
CA HIS A 161 36.41 0.40 -32.21
C HIS A 161 36.64 0.08 -33.69
N GLN A 162 35.57 -0.14 -34.46
CA GLN A 162 35.65 -0.38 -35.89
C GLN A 162 36.27 0.81 -36.64
N LEU A 163 35.84 2.03 -36.32
CA LEU A 163 36.42 3.24 -36.91
C LEU A 163 37.89 3.41 -36.56
N LYS A 164 38.27 3.23 -35.29
CA LYS A 164 39.67 3.28 -34.84
C LYS A 164 40.54 2.26 -35.58
N LYS A 165 40.01 1.04 -35.80
CA LYS A 165 40.69 -0.01 -36.57
C LYS A 165 40.87 0.39 -38.03
N LEU A 166 39.82 0.84 -38.71
CA LEU A 166 39.87 1.26 -40.11
C LEU A 166 40.88 2.40 -40.36
N LEU A 167 40.96 3.38 -39.45
CA LEU A 167 41.92 4.47 -39.56
C LEU A 167 43.37 4.00 -39.42
N LYS A 168 43.64 3.06 -38.51
CA LYS A 168 44.96 2.42 -38.37
C LYS A 168 45.33 1.62 -39.61
N ASP A 169 44.41 0.81 -40.11
CA ASP A 169 44.62 -0.04 -41.30
C ASP A 169 44.84 0.79 -42.57
N SER A 170 44.30 2.02 -42.63
CA SER A 170 44.48 2.97 -43.73
C SER A 170 45.82 3.75 -43.68
N GLY A 171 46.67 3.50 -42.68
CA GLY A 171 47.96 4.17 -42.52
C GLY A 171 47.88 5.64 -42.12
N MET A 172 46.74 6.08 -41.56
CA MET A 172 46.51 7.47 -41.18
C MET A 172 47.11 7.78 -39.79
N ASP A 173 47.72 8.95 -39.61
CA ASP A 173 48.17 9.39 -38.27
C ASP A 173 46.96 9.70 -37.38
N ILE A 174 46.72 8.81 -36.42
CA ILE A 174 45.60 8.90 -35.48
C ILE A 174 45.95 9.64 -34.19
N SER A 175 47.15 10.19 -34.03
CA SER A 175 47.60 10.83 -32.77
C SER A 175 46.64 11.93 -32.29
N LYS A 176 46.02 12.66 -33.22
CA LYS A 176 45.01 13.70 -32.90
C LYS A 176 43.61 13.15 -32.60
N ALA A 177 43.28 11.96 -33.10
CA ALA A 177 41.98 11.31 -32.90
C ALA A 177 41.96 10.35 -31.70
N GLU A 178 43.12 9.85 -31.27
CA GLU A 178 43.31 9.01 -30.08
C GLU A 178 42.61 9.57 -28.82
N PRO A 179 42.78 10.86 -28.43
CA PRO A 179 42.09 11.40 -27.25
C PRO A 179 40.57 11.41 -27.42
N LEU A 180 40.04 11.63 -28.63
CA LEU A 180 38.60 11.62 -28.90
C LEU A 180 38.03 10.20 -28.75
N PHE A 181 38.71 9.19 -29.26
CA PHE A 181 38.31 7.79 -29.06
C PHE A 181 38.29 7.41 -27.59
N ASN A 182 39.32 7.82 -26.84
CA ASN A 182 39.37 7.53 -25.40
C ASN A 182 38.23 8.21 -24.64
N GLN A 183 37.88 9.45 -24.99
CA GLN A 183 36.72 10.14 -24.41
C GLN A 183 35.39 9.42 -24.70
N ILE A 184 35.20 8.92 -25.93
CA ILE A 184 34.00 8.17 -26.30
C ILE A 184 33.90 6.87 -25.49
N LEU A 185 34.99 6.10 -25.43
CA LEU A 185 35.04 4.83 -24.70
C LEU A 185 34.85 5.03 -23.19
N GLU A 186 35.43 6.11 -22.63
CA GLU A 186 35.23 6.49 -21.24
C GLU A 186 33.77 6.86 -20.95
N GLY A 187 33.15 7.66 -21.83
CA GLY A 187 31.72 7.97 -21.75
C GLY A 187 30.83 6.72 -21.78
N GLN A 188 31.14 5.76 -22.65
CA GLN A 188 30.41 4.50 -22.76
C GLN A 188 30.55 3.63 -21.51
N LYS A 189 31.77 3.58 -20.93
CA LYS A 189 32.02 2.89 -19.67
C LYS A 189 31.22 3.51 -18.52
N ASN A 190 31.14 4.84 -18.47
CA ASN A 190 30.36 5.55 -17.46
C ASN A 190 28.86 5.26 -17.62
N ILE A 191 28.33 5.26 -18.84
CA ILE A 191 26.93 4.89 -19.12
C ILE A 191 26.66 3.44 -18.71
N SER A 192 27.55 2.50 -19.06
CA SER A 192 27.41 1.09 -18.66
C SER A 192 27.38 0.95 -17.13
N THR A 193 28.22 1.70 -16.42
CA THR A 193 28.23 1.71 -14.95
C THR A 193 26.89 2.18 -14.39
N LEU A 194 26.35 3.29 -14.90
CA LEU A 194 25.05 3.83 -14.46
C LEU A 194 23.88 2.88 -14.74
N ILE A 195 23.92 2.14 -15.86
CA ILE A 195 22.88 1.14 -16.18
C ILE A 195 23.00 -0.06 -15.24
N ASN A 196 24.22 -0.50 -14.93
CA ASN A 196 24.47 -1.64 -14.05
C ASN A 196 24.11 -1.38 -12.58
N ASP A 197 23.94 -0.11 -12.18
CA ASP A 197 23.35 0.24 -10.87
C ASP A 197 21.88 -0.19 -10.77
N TYR A 198 21.22 -0.49 -11.90
CA TYR A 198 19.86 -1.01 -11.93
C TYR A 198 19.82 -2.52 -12.20
N THR A 199 18.96 -3.23 -11.47
CA THR A 199 18.59 -4.61 -11.73
C THR A 199 17.24 -4.66 -12.43
N PHE A 200 17.22 -5.11 -13.67
CA PHE A 200 16.01 -5.22 -14.50
C PHE A 200 16.08 -6.44 -15.43
N PRO A 201 14.95 -6.95 -15.94
CA PRO A 201 14.95 -8.02 -16.91
C PRO A 201 15.55 -7.50 -18.21
N ARG A 202 16.75 -7.96 -18.55
CA ARG A 202 17.33 -7.75 -19.87
C ARG A 202 16.64 -8.74 -20.79
N GLU A 203 15.57 -8.31 -21.45
CA GLU A 203 15.00 -9.12 -22.52
C GLU A 203 16.08 -9.28 -23.59
N THR A 204 16.59 -10.51 -23.74
CA THR A 204 17.35 -10.90 -24.91
C THR A 204 16.36 -10.94 -26.07
N LEU A 205 16.24 -9.83 -26.79
CA LEU A 205 15.65 -9.84 -28.13
C LEU A 205 16.50 -10.70 -29.07
#